data_AF-A0A1I0F983-F1
#
_entry.id   AF-A0A1I0F983-F1
#
_cell.length_a   1.000
_cell.length_b   1.000
_cell.length_c   1.000
_cell.angle_alpha   90.00
_cell.angle_beta   90.00
_cell.angle_gamma   90.00
#
_symmetry.space_group_name_H-M   'P 1'
#
loop_
_entity.id
_entity.type
_entity.pdbx_description
1 polymer ?
#
loop_
_entity_poly.entity_id
_entity_poly.type
_entity_poly.pdbx_seq_one_letter_code
_entity_poly.pdbx_strand_id
1 'polypeptide(L)'
;MNVLQQKEAEIEALKSQLKKQADEIASLKKQNEWYIEQLKLRQKEKFGVSSEKADENQMTLFDFFNEAEILRQPIAAEPDEKILVPAHTKQKTKRGAKLDALPVETIYYKLPEAERVCEICGSALTEMKKELLENDLLHADETTLKVLHEPGKTSTSKSFMWVYRTSVCAEHPVILYDYQEGRSGDYAKTFLEKWNGTYLHCDGYVGYKKLQNVTLCGCLVHAKRKFHDAWKVSKANEAAKTGETYIQKLFAIETRADKLELTDDKRLQLRQKESQKILDEFYEWGIGILVNL
;
A
#
# COMPACT_ATOMS: atom_id res chain seq x y z
N MET A 1 68.75 0.85 -13.93
CA MET A 1 67.79 1.97 -14.04
C MET A 1 67.62 2.57 -12.67
N ASN A 2 67.72 3.90 -12.58
CA ASN A 2 67.65 4.62 -11.31
C ASN A 2 66.23 4.53 -10.74
N VAL A 3 66.05 4.37 -9.42
CA VAL A 3 64.72 4.22 -8.77
C VAL A 3 63.78 5.37 -9.14
N LEU A 4 64.32 6.57 -9.35
CA LEU A 4 63.59 7.72 -9.89
C LEU A 4 62.96 7.44 -11.27
N GLN A 5 63.70 6.82 -12.20
CA GLN A 5 63.23 6.56 -13.56
C GLN A 5 62.08 5.53 -13.58
N GLN A 6 62.11 4.54 -12.68
CA GLN A 6 61.00 3.60 -12.52
C GLN A 6 59.75 4.31 -11.96
N LYS A 7 59.92 5.20 -10.99
CA LYS A 7 58.82 5.97 -10.41
C LYS A 7 58.22 6.97 -11.40
N GLU A 8 59.03 7.60 -12.25
CA GLU A 8 58.56 8.47 -13.33
C GLU A 8 57.74 7.71 -14.37
N ALA A 9 58.18 6.51 -14.77
CA ALA A 9 57.43 5.66 -15.70
C ALA A 9 56.09 5.17 -15.10
N GLU A 10 56.09 4.84 -13.81
CA GLU A 10 54.89 4.43 -13.07
C GLU A 10 53.88 5.58 -12.92
N ILE A 11 54.36 6.81 -12.66
CA ILE A 11 53.53 8.02 -12.63
C ILE A 11 52.91 8.30 -14.01
N GLU A 12 53.67 8.14 -15.08
CA GLU A 12 53.17 8.39 -16.44
C GLU A 12 52.13 7.35 -16.86
N ALA A 13 52.35 6.08 -16.50
CA ALA A 13 51.37 5.02 -16.70
C ALA A 13 50.06 5.28 -15.94
N LEU A 14 50.14 5.69 -14.67
CA LEU A 14 48.98 6.03 -13.85
C LEU A 14 48.22 7.23 -14.41
N LYS A 15 48.92 8.29 -14.86
CA LYS A 15 48.29 9.46 -15.51
C LYS A 15 47.55 9.07 -16.80
N SER A 16 48.14 8.20 -17.60
CA SER A 16 47.52 7.68 -18.83
C SER A 16 46.23 6.90 -18.52
N GLN A 17 46.25 6.07 -17.48
CA GLN A 17 45.08 5.30 -17.04
C GLN A 17 43.97 6.22 -16.48
N LEU A 18 44.34 7.24 -15.70
CA LEU A 18 43.42 8.21 -15.14
C LEU A 18 42.71 9.01 -16.23
N LYS A 19 43.43 9.36 -17.30
CA LYS A 19 42.86 10.00 -18.50
C LYS A 19 41.85 9.10 -19.20
N LYS A 20 42.18 7.81 -19.41
CA LYS A 20 41.24 6.84 -20.02
C LYS A 20 39.96 6.68 -19.20
N GLN A 21 40.09 6.58 -17.88
CA GLN A 21 38.92 6.49 -16.98
C GLN A 21 38.08 7.77 -17.02
N ALA A 22 38.72 8.95 -17.09
CA ALA A 22 37.99 10.22 -17.23
C ALA A 22 37.20 10.29 -18.55
N ASP A 23 37.80 9.84 -19.65
CA ASP A 23 37.13 9.78 -20.96
C ASP A 23 35.94 8.80 -20.94
N GLU A 24 36.09 7.66 -20.27
CA GLU A 24 35.03 6.67 -20.10
C GLU A 24 33.87 7.19 -19.23
N ILE A 25 34.18 7.86 -18.11
CA ILE A 25 33.18 8.53 -17.26
C ILE A 25 32.43 9.59 -18.06
N ALA A 26 33.10 10.37 -18.91
CA ALA A 26 32.47 11.36 -19.75
C ALA A 26 31.51 10.72 -20.78
N SER A 27 31.89 9.58 -21.35
CA SER A 27 31.04 8.80 -22.25
C SER A 27 29.79 8.26 -21.54
N LEU A 28 29.97 7.65 -20.36
CA LEU A 28 28.87 7.10 -19.56
C LEU A 28 27.89 8.18 -19.08
N LYS A 29 28.39 9.37 -18.71
CA LYS A 29 27.52 10.51 -18.35
C LYS A 29 26.61 10.93 -19.50
N LYS A 30 27.14 11.02 -20.73
CA LYS A 30 26.34 11.30 -21.92
C LYS A 30 25.29 10.23 -22.20
N GLN A 31 25.63 8.95 -22.01
CA GLN A 31 24.67 7.86 -22.15
C GLN A 31 23.56 7.93 -21.10
N ASN A 32 23.90 8.24 -19.84
CA ASN A 32 22.92 8.42 -18.78
C ASN A 32 21.96 9.58 -19.07
N GLU A 33 22.48 10.73 -19.50
CA GLU A 33 21.66 11.88 -19.91
C GLU A 33 20.68 11.50 -21.03
N TRP A 34 21.16 10.76 -22.03
CA TRP A 34 20.33 10.28 -23.12
C TRP A 34 19.23 9.31 -22.65
N TYR A 35 19.55 8.34 -21.79
CA TYR A 35 18.55 7.42 -21.23
C TYR A 35 17.51 8.14 -20.39
N ILE A 36 17.91 9.13 -19.60
CA ILE A 36 17.00 9.97 -18.81
C ILE A 36 16.02 10.71 -19.73
N GLU A 37 16.51 11.29 -20.83
CA GLU A 37 15.67 11.99 -21.80
C GLU A 37 14.66 11.05 -22.47
N GLN A 38 15.10 9.83 -22.85
CA GLN A 38 14.21 8.80 -23.40
C GLN A 38 13.12 8.35 -22.41
N LEU A 39 13.43 8.28 -21.12
CA LEU A 39 12.44 7.96 -20.08
C LEU A 39 11.42 9.09 -19.91
N LYS A 40 11.88 10.36 -19.91
CA LYS A 40 10.99 11.53 -19.86
C LYS A 40 10.03 11.55 -21.06
N LEU A 41 10.54 11.24 -22.26
CA LEU A 41 9.72 11.20 -23.47
C LEU A 41 8.64 10.11 -23.39
N ARG A 42 9.03 8.87 -23.01
CA ARG A 42 8.10 7.75 -22.83
C ARG A 42 7.07 8.00 -21.72
N GLN A 43 7.44 8.71 -20.66
CA GLN A 43 6.52 9.10 -19.60
C GLN A 43 5.48 10.11 -20.12
N LYS A 44 5.91 11.08 -20.94
CA LYS A 44 5.03 12.05 -21.60
C LYS A 44 4.07 11.39 -22.59
N GLU A 45 4.53 10.39 -23.36
CA GLU A 45 3.69 9.59 -24.27
C GLU A 45 2.62 8.78 -23.52
N LYS A 46 2.99 8.19 -22.37
CA LYS A 46 2.06 7.37 -21.56
C LYS A 46 1.03 8.18 -20.77
N PHE A 47 1.41 9.35 -20.26
CA PHE A 47 0.63 10.06 -19.24
C PHE A 47 0.20 11.48 -19.63
N GLY A 48 0.59 11.99 -20.81
CA GLY A 48 0.35 13.38 -21.19
C GLY A 48 1.17 14.38 -20.37
N VAL A 49 1.04 15.68 -20.68
CA VAL A 49 1.82 16.74 -20.00
C VAL A 49 1.24 16.99 -18.61
N SER A 50 1.94 16.55 -17.56
CA SER A 50 1.65 16.98 -16.18
C SER A 50 2.16 18.41 -15.96
N SER A 51 1.40 19.23 -15.24
CA SER A 51 1.65 20.65 -14.98
C SER A 51 2.71 20.94 -13.90
N GLU A 52 3.47 19.94 -13.46
CA GLU A 52 4.34 20.06 -12.29
C GLU A 52 5.83 20.06 -12.71
N LYS A 53 6.50 21.20 -12.49
CA LYS A 53 7.97 21.32 -12.60
C LYS A 53 8.61 20.75 -11.33
N ALA A 54 9.63 19.92 -11.48
CA ALA A 54 10.42 19.39 -10.37
C ALA A 54 11.54 20.37 -9.96
N ASP A 55 11.72 20.56 -8.66
CA ASP A 55 12.89 21.22 -8.03
C ASP A 55 13.89 20.15 -7.57
N GLU A 56 15.19 20.48 -7.58
CA GLU A 56 16.31 19.51 -7.48
C GLU A 56 16.75 19.18 -6.04
N ASN A 57 16.10 19.70 -5.00
CA ASN A 57 16.53 19.47 -3.61
C ASN A 57 15.60 18.51 -2.83
N GLN A 58 15.85 17.21 -3.04
CA GLN A 58 15.66 16.04 -2.18
C GLN A 58 14.40 15.90 -1.28
N MET A 59 13.64 14.82 -1.53
CA MET A 59 12.97 14.00 -0.51
C MET A 59 13.18 12.51 -0.82
N THR A 60 13.20 11.66 0.22
CA THR A 60 13.44 10.23 0.08
C THR A 60 12.22 9.48 -0.47
N LEU A 61 12.46 8.34 -1.12
CA LEU A 61 11.46 7.52 -1.84
C LEU A 61 10.26 7.05 -0.99
N PHE A 62 10.35 7.13 0.34
CA PHE A 62 9.28 6.75 1.26
C PHE A 62 8.38 7.90 1.71
N ASP A 63 8.79 9.16 1.55
CA ASP A 63 7.99 10.33 1.92
C ASP A 63 7.03 10.76 0.79
N PHE A 64 7.29 10.32 -0.44
CA PHE A 64 6.62 10.78 -1.66
C PHE A 64 5.15 10.33 -1.83
N PHE A 65 4.66 9.38 -1.02
CA PHE A 65 3.30 8.84 -1.18
C PHE A 65 2.27 9.39 -0.20
N ASN A 66 2.62 10.36 0.67
CA ASN A 66 1.70 10.82 1.71
C ASN A 66 1.58 12.35 1.87
N GLU A 67 2.39 13.18 1.22
CA GLU A 67 2.34 14.63 1.49
C GLU A 67 1.18 15.38 0.83
N ALA A 68 0.80 15.04 -0.40
CA ALA A 68 -0.26 15.77 -1.11
C ALA A 68 -1.65 15.64 -0.44
N GLU A 69 -1.89 14.57 0.34
CA GLU A 69 -3.11 14.41 1.15
C GLU A 69 -2.98 15.01 2.57
N ILE A 70 -1.77 15.02 3.17
CA ILE A 70 -1.54 15.54 4.53
C ILE A 70 -1.47 17.09 4.55
N LEU A 71 -0.91 17.71 3.50
CA LEU A 71 -0.68 19.16 3.44
C LEU A 71 -1.70 19.92 2.58
N ARG A 72 -2.80 19.28 2.17
CA ARG A 72 -3.85 19.96 1.41
C ARG A 72 -4.47 21.06 2.27
N GLN A 73 -4.00 22.30 2.10
CA GLN A 73 -4.74 23.45 2.59
C GLN A 73 -6.05 23.56 1.81
N PRO A 74 -7.16 23.94 2.49
CA PRO A 74 -8.40 24.25 1.79
C PRO A 74 -8.11 25.31 0.73
N ILE A 75 -8.59 25.07 -0.49
CA ILE A 75 -8.45 26.02 -1.59
C ILE A 75 -9.13 27.33 -1.14
N ALA A 76 -8.35 28.39 -0.94
CA ALA A 76 -8.90 29.72 -0.76
C ALA A 76 -9.61 30.10 -2.06
N ALA A 77 -10.90 30.46 -1.96
CA ALA A 77 -11.65 30.93 -3.11
C ALA A 77 -10.92 32.14 -3.72
N GLU A 78 -10.55 32.03 -4.99
CA GLU A 78 -9.99 33.16 -5.73
C GLU A 78 -11.02 34.31 -5.76
N PRO A 79 -10.60 35.58 -5.60
CA PRO A 79 -11.51 36.70 -5.72
C PRO A 79 -12.00 36.80 -7.17
N ASP A 80 -13.32 36.96 -7.33
CA ASP A 80 -13.98 37.09 -8.63
C ASP A 80 -13.47 38.32 -9.41
N GLU A 81 -12.46 38.15 -10.26
CA GLU A 81 -12.20 39.10 -11.35
C GLU A 81 -13.26 38.92 -12.44
N LYS A 82 -14.20 39.86 -12.50
CA LYS A 82 -15.27 39.89 -13.48
C LYS A 82 -14.70 40.25 -14.87
N ILE A 83 -14.34 39.24 -15.65
CA ILE A 83 -14.15 39.39 -17.09
C ILE A 83 -15.55 39.46 -17.75
N LEU A 84 -15.92 40.64 -18.27
CA LEU A 84 -17.16 40.84 -19.02
C LEU A 84 -16.98 40.37 -20.46
N VAL A 85 -17.44 39.16 -20.76
CA VAL A 85 -17.52 38.61 -22.13
C VAL A 85 -18.98 38.71 -22.63
N PRO A 86 -19.25 39.18 -23.87
CA PRO A 86 -20.62 39.32 -24.39
C PRO A 86 -21.37 37.98 -24.47
N ALA A 87 -22.60 37.95 -23.98
CA ALA A 87 -23.39 36.73 -23.81
C ALA A 87 -23.77 36.07 -25.15
N HIS A 88 -23.47 34.78 -25.28
CA HIS A 88 -24.11 33.90 -26.26
C HIS A 88 -25.09 33.00 -25.50
N THR A 89 -26.38 33.11 -25.79
CA THR A 89 -27.43 32.35 -25.11
C THR A 89 -27.55 30.95 -25.73
N LYS A 90 -26.99 29.93 -25.07
CA LYS A 90 -27.40 28.53 -25.29
C LYS A 90 -28.62 28.23 -24.42
N GLN A 91 -29.69 27.69 -25.01
CA GLN A 91 -30.78 27.11 -24.22
C GLN A 91 -30.23 25.90 -23.45
N LYS A 92 -30.16 26.01 -22.12
CA LYS A 92 -29.88 24.88 -21.24
C LYS A 92 -31.06 23.91 -21.33
N THR A 93 -30.80 22.68 -21.76
CA THR A 93 -31.70 21.57 -21.44
C THR A 93 -31.77 21.45 -19.92
N LYS A 94 -32.99 21.37 -19.37
CA LYS A 94 -33.21 21.17 -17.94
C LYS A 94 -32.61 19.81 -17.55
N ARG A 95 -31.40 19.82 -16.97
CA ARG A 95 -30.94 18.68 -16.16
C ARG A 95 -31.94 18.54 -15.00
N GLY A 96 -32.39 17.31 -14.76
CA GLY A 96 -33.35 17.00 -13.69
C GLY A 96 -32.92 17.56 -12.34
N ALA A 97 -33.90 17.72 -11.44
CA ALA A 97 -33.68 18.30 -10.12
C ALA A 97 -32.54 17.59 -9.38
N LYS A 98 -31.66 18.37 -8.75
CA LYS A 98 -30.63 17.86 -7.85
C LYS A 98 -31.31 17.19 -6.65
N LEU A 99 -30.95 15.95 -6.37
CA LEU A 99 -31.53 15.12 -5.30
C LEU A 99 -30.91 15.41 -3.92
N ASP A 100 -30.02 16.40 -3.84
CA ASP A 100 -29.26 16.78 -2.64
C ASP A 100 -30.15 17.28 -1.48
N ALA A 101 -31.41 17.63 -1.76
CA ALA A 101 -32.40 18.10 -0.77
C ALA A 101 -33.33 16.98 -0.25
N LEU A 102 -33.15 15.74 -0.70
CA LEU A 102 -33.94 14.63 -0.18
C LEU A 102 -33.43 14.24 1.21
N PRO A 103 -34.31 14.09 2.21
CA PRO A 103 -33.90 13.60 3.52
C PRO A 103 -33.35 12.18 3.37
N VAL A 104 -32.07 12.01 3.71
CA VAL A 104 -31.45 10.69 3.84
C VAL A 104 -31.81 10.16 5.21
N GLU A 105 -32.75 9.22 5.26
CA GLU A 105 -33.13 8.52 6.49
C GLU A 105 -32.47 7.14 6.51
N THR A 106 -31.61 6.90 7.50
CA THR A 106 -30.99 5.58 7.72
C THR A 106 -31.96 4.73 8.54
N ILE A 107 -32.63 3.78 7.88
CA ILE A 107 -33.53 2.82 8.52
C ILE A 107 -32.73 1.60 8.99
N TYR A 108 -32.71 1.35 10.30
CA TYR A 108 -32.09 0.16 10.87
C TYR A 108 -33.11 -0.98 10.94
N TYR A 109 -32.96 -2.01 10.10
CA TYR A 109 -33.75 -3.23 10.18
C TYR A 109 -33.13 -4.16 11.23
N LYS A 110 -33.65 -4.13 12.46
CA LYS A 110 -33.29 -5.11 13.50
C LYS A 110 -34.33 -6.21 13.55
N LEU A 111 -33.89 -7.46 13.66
CA LEU A 111 -34.78 -8.57 13.96
C LEU A 111 -35.44 -8.34 15.34
N PRO A 112 -36.77 -8.51 15.47
CA PRO A 112 -37.46 -8.54 16.75
C PRO A 112 -36.82 -9.55 17.70
N GLU A 113 -36.89 -9.34 19.00
CA GLU A 113 -36.23 -10.20 19.99
C GLU A 113 -36.66 -11.68 19.90
N ALA A 114 -37.92 -11.92 19.51
CA ALA A 114 -38.46 -13.27 19.27
C ALA A 114 -37.88 -13.98 18.03
N GLU A 115 -37.38 -13.23 17.05
CA GLU A 115 -36.81 -13.74 15.79
C GLU A 115 -35.28 -13.80 15.83
N ARG A 116 -34.65 -13.39 16.93
CA ARG A 116 -33.19 -13.51 17.14
C ARG A 116 -32.80 -14.92 17.57
N VAL A 117 -33.36 -15.93 16.92
CA VAL A 117 -33.07 -17.33 17.17
C VAL A 117 -32.89 -18.01 15.83
N CYS A 118 -31.81 -18.77 15.69
CA CYS A 118 -31.53 -19.52 14.47
C CYS A 118 -32.61 -20.60 14.26
N GLU A 119 -33.30 -20.57 13.12
CA GLU A 119 -34.35 -21.54 12.78
C GLU A 119 -33.83 -22.98 12.65
N ILE A 120 -32.52 -23.16 12.45
CA ILE A 120 -31.89 -24.48 12.22
C ILE A 120 -31.41 -25.11 13.52
N CYS A 121 -30.74 -24.34 14.39
CA CYS A 121 -30.11 -24.88 15.60
C CYS A 121 -30.66 -24.31 16.91
N GLY A 122 -31.57 -23.34 16.88
CA GLY A 122 -32.19 -22.76 18.07
C GLY A 122 -31.28 -21.88 18.91
N SER A 123 -30.07 -21.55 18.45
CA SER A 123 -29.16 -20.64 19.15
C SER A 123 -29.60 -19.18 18.98
N ALA A 124 -29.29 -18.33 19.98
CA ALA A 124 -29.56 -16.90 19.88
C ALA A 124 -28.68 -16.25 18.81
N LEU A 125 -29.28 -15.41 17.96
CA LEU A 125 -28.57 -14.61 16.96
C LEU A 125 -27.91 -13.40 17.63
N THR A 126 -26.60 -13.26 17.45
CA THR A 126 -25.82 -12.10 17.92
C THR A 126 -25.60 -11.10 16.79
N GLU A 127 -25.38 -9.82 17.12
CA GLU A 127 -24.98 -8.83 16.11
C GLU A 127 -23.58 -9.21 15.58
N MET A 128 -23.43 -9.45 14.29
CA MET A 128 -22.15 -9.88 13.67
C MET A 128 -20.98 -8.97 14.06
N LYS A 129 -21.20 -7.65 14.18
CA LYS A 129 -20.15 -6.72 14.62
C LYS A 129 -19.73 -6.97 16.06
N LYS A 130 -20.66 -7.31 16.96
CA LYS A 130 -20.34 -7.65 18.34
C LYS A 130 -19.48 -8.92 18.39
N GLU A 131 -19.92 -9.96 17.68
CA GLU A 131 -19.20 -11.25 17.56
C GLU A 131 -17.77 -11.04 17.02
N LEU A 132 -17.63 -10.23 15.95
CA LEU A 132 -16.33 -9.86 15.40
C LEU A 132 -15.42 -9.23 16.47
N LEU A 133 -15.94 -8.25 17.21
CA LEU A 133 -15.14 -7.49 18.19
C LEU A 133 -14.84 -8.27 19.49
N GLU A 134 -15.42 -9.45 19.69
CA GLU A 134 -15.08 -10.33 20.83
C GLU A 134 -13.83 -11.17 20.55
N ASN A 135 -13.37 -11.23 19.29
CA ASN A 135 -12.19 -12.01 18.91
C ASN A 135 -10.87 -11.27 19.19
N ASP A 136 -9.86 -12.00 19.67
CA ASP A 136 -8.53 -11.44 19.98
C ASP A 136 -7.69 -11.12 18.73
N LEU A 137 -7.90 -11.86 17.63
CA LEU A 137 -7.22 -11.69 16.36
C LEU A 137 -8.21 -11.38 15.25
N LEU A 138 -8.02 -10.22 14.61
CA LEU A 138 -8.78 -9.80 13.43
C LEU A 138 -7.88 -9.59 12.23
N HIS A 139 -8.45 -9.69 11.03
CA HIS A 139 -7.82 -9.23 9.80
C HIS A 139 -8.56 -8.02 9.26
N ALA A 140 -7.81 -7.05 8.73
CA ALA A 140 -8.35 -5.89 8.05
C ALA A 140 -7.65 -5.69 6.69
N ASP A 141 -8.44 -5.29 5.70
CA ASP A 141 -7.97 -4.90 4.37
C ASP A 141 -8.88 -3.82 3.80
N GLU A 142 -8.40 -3.07 2.81
CA GLU A 142 -9.17 -2.03 2.16
C GLU A 142 -9.03 -2.11 0.65
N THR A 143 -10.17 -2.12 -0.04
CA THR A 143 -10.22 -2.18 -1.50
C THR A 143 -10.85 -0.91 -2.06
N THR A 144 -10.21 -0.34 -3.08
CA THR A 144 -10.74 0.83 -3.79
C THR A 144 -11.90 0.45 -4.71
N LEU A 145 -12.95 1.25 -4.71
CA LEU A 145 -14.03 1.21 -5.69
C LEU A 145 -14.32 2.60 -6.26
N LYS A 146 -15.08 2.65 -7.35
CA LYS A 146 -15.63 3.88 -7.94
C LYS A 146 -17.14 3.80 -7.92
N VAL A 147 -17.78 4.78 -7.31
CA VAL A 147 -19.23 4.85 -7.21
C VAL A 147 -19.75 5.84 -8.25
N LEU A 148 -20.67 5.38 -9.12
CA LEU A 148 -21.13 6.18 -10.27
C LEU A 148 -21.88 7.45 -9.87
N HIS A 149 -22.66 7.38 -8.78
CA HIS A 149 -23.55 8.44 -8.31
C HIS A 149 -23.38 8.69 -6.81
N GLU A 150 -22.15 8.95 -6.39
CA GLU A 150 -21.86 9.34 -5.00
C GLU A 150 -22.10 10.84 -4.80
N PRO A 151 -22.96 11.24 -3.84
CA PRO A 151 -23.18 12.65 -3.53
C PRO A 151 -21.86 13.35 -3.18
N GLY A 152 -21.64 14.55 -3.75
CA GLY A 152 -20.43 15.32 -3.47
C GLY A 152 -19.14 14.80 -4.11
N LYS A 153 -19.18 13.70 -4.88
CA LYS A 153 -18.01 13.16 -5.58
C LYS A 153 -18.24 12.91 -7.06
N THR A 154 -17.15 12.90 -7.82
CA THR A 154 -17.18 12.55 -9.24
C THR A 154 -17.14 11.03 -9.40
N SER A 155 -17.70 10.51 -10.50
CA SER A 155 -17.68 9.06 -10.79
C SER A 155 -16.28 8.47 -11.01
N THR A 156 -15.26 9.30 -11.16
CA THR A 156 -13.85 8.90 -11.26
C THR A 156 -13.14 8.89 -9.90
N SER A 157 -13.72 9.51 -8.87
CA SER A 157 -13.19 9.56 -7.51
C SER A 157 -13.17 8.16 -6.90
N LYS A 158 -12.16 7.90 -6.05
CA LYS A 158 -12.04 6.64 -5.32
C LYS A 158 -12.81 6.73 -4.01
N SER A 159 -13.50 5.64 -3.70
CA SER A 159 -14.09 5.34 -2.39
C SER A 159 -13.60 3.97 -1.96
N PHE A 160 -13.83 3.59 -0.71
CA PHE A 160 -13.15 2.45 -0.10
C PHE A 160 -14.15 1.50 0.54
N MET A 161 -13.96 0.22 0.30
CA MET A 161 -14.61 -0.84 1.05
C MET A 161 -13.58 -1.39 2.03
N TRP A 162 -13.78 -1.11 3.30
CA TRP A 162 -13.00 -1.69 4.38
C TRP A 162 -13.59 -3.06 4.71
N VAL A 163 -12.74 -4.06 4.85
CA VAL A 163 -13.17 -5.43 5.13
C VAL A 163 -12.52 -5.87 6.43
N TYR A 164 -13.35 -6.23 7.40
CA TYR A 164 -12.91 -6.79 8.68
C TYR A 164 -13.39 -8.22 8.76
N ARG A 165 -12.52 -9.13 9.19
CA ARG A 165 -12.90 -10.54 9.34
C ARG A 165 -12.24 -11.19 10.54
N THR A 166 -12.90 -12.22 11.06
CA THR A 166 -12.29 -13.11 12.04
C THR A 166 -11.22 -14.01 11.40
N SER A 167 -10.32 -14.51 12.25
CA SER A 167 -9.32 -15.50 11.88
C SER A 167 -9.97 -16.87 11.59
N VAL A 168 -9.22 -17.79 10.98
CA VAL A 168 -9.71 -19.16 10.73
C VAL A 168 -9.91 -19.95 12.03
N CYS A 169 -9.30 -19.52 13.13
CA CYS A 169 -9.40 -20.16 14.44
C CYS A 169 -10.62 -19.67 15.24
N ALA A 170 -11.37 -18.69 14.73
CA ALA A 170 -12.56 -18.18 15.40
C ALA A 170 -13.69 -19.21 15.37
N GLU A 171 -14.44 -19.32 16.47
CA GLU A 171 -15.62 -20.19 16.58
C GLU A 171 -16.68 -19.82 15.54
N HIS A 172 -16.95 -18.52 15.40
CA HIS A 172 -17.90 -17.97 14.43
C HIS A 172 -17.15 -17.16 13.35
N PRO A 173 -17.14 -17.64 12.09
CA PRO A 173 -16.55 -16.88 10.99
C PRO A 173 -17.43 -15.67 10.66
N VAL A 174 -16.87 -14.46 10.77
CA VAL A 174 -17.56 -13.21 10.43
C VAL A 174 -16.72 -12.42 9.42
N ILE A 175 -17.39 -11.86 8.42
CA ILE A 175 -16.82 -10.91 7.46
C ILE A 175 -17.77 -9.73 7.37
N LEU A 176 -17.26 -8.52 7.66
CA LEU A 176 -18.01 -7.27 7.55
C LEU A 176 -17.37 -6.36 6.52
N TYR A 177 -18.24 -5.76 5.71
CA TYR A 177 -17.92 -4.79 4.69
C TYR A 177 -18.39 -3.42 5.16
N ASP A 178 -17.45 -2.49 5.31
CA ASP A 178 -17.69 -1.13 5.79
C ASP A 178 -17.32 -0.15 4.67
N TYR A 179 -18.35 0.41 4.04
CA TYR A 179 -18.17 1.40 2.99
C TYR A 179 -17.77 2.74 3.60
N GLN A 180 -16.68 3.32 3.10
CA GLN A 180 -16.20 4.63 3.53
C GLN A 180 -15.82 5.49 2.34
N GLU A 181 -16.07 6.78 2.49
CA GLU A 181 -15.76 7.77 1.47
C GLU A 181 -14.25 7.98 1.28
N GLY A 182 -13.42 7.56 2.23
CA GLY A 182 -11.98 7.75 2.15
C GLY A 182 -11.20 6.59 2.74
N ARG A 183 -9.87 6.76 2.70
CA ARG A 183 -8.91 5.79 3.25
C ARG A 183 -8.30 6.24 4.58
N SER A 184 -8.78 7.32 5.20
CA SER A 184 -8.22 7.77 6.47
C SER A 184 -8.24 6.63 7.50
N GLY A 185 -7.14 6.44 8.23
CA GLY A 185 -7.11 5.52 9.36
C GLY A 185 -8.13 5.83 10.46
N ASP A 186 -8.76 7.02 10.43
CA ASP A 186 -9.86 7.36 11.36
C ASP A 186 -11.08 6.47 11.15
N TYR A 187 -11.30 5.96 9.94
CA TYR A 187 -12.37 5.01 9.66
C TYR A 187 -12.13 3.69 10.39
N ALA A 188 -10.93 3.11 10.26
CA ALA A 188 -10.54 1.91 10.99
C ALA A 188 -10.57 2.12 12.51
N LYS A 189 -10.09 3.27 12.98
CA LYS A 189 -10.14 3.64 14.40
C LYS A 189 -11.57 3.69 14.93
N THR A 190 -12.48 4.33 14.19
CA THR A 190 -13.89 4.45 14.58
C THR A 190 -14.59 3.09 14.55
N PHE A 191 -14.32 2.28 13.53
CA PHE A 191 -14.92 0.96 13.41
C PHE A 191 -14.53 0.04 14.57
N LEU A 192 -13.24 0.06 14.95
CA LEU A 192 -12.62 -0.79 15.96
C LEU A 192 -12.54 -0.14 17.36
N GLU A 193 -13.22 0.98 17.61
CA GLU A 193 -13.11 1.73 18.87
C GLU A 193 -13.43 0.89 20.12
N LYS A 194 -14.38 -0.04 20.00
CA LYS A 194 -14.82 -0.93 21.09
C LYS A 194 -14.10 -2.28 21.10
N TRP A 195 -13.16 -2.48 20.19
CA TRP A 195 -12.38 -3.72 20.12
C TRP A 195 -11.26 -3.70 21.16
N ASN A 196 -11.15 -4.78 21.92
CA ASN A 196 -10.10 -4.96 22.93
C ASN A 196 -9.17 -6.15 22.60
N GLY A 197 -9.14 -6.61 21.35
CA GLY A 197 -8.26 -7.69 20.92
C GLY A 197 -6.82 -7.25 20.75
N THR A 198 -5.91 -8.22 20.78
CA THR A 198 -4.46 -7.98 20.82
C THR A 198 -3.84 -7.79 19.44
N TYR A 199 -4.32 -8.51 18.42
CA TYR A 199 -3.62 -8.63 17.13
C TYR A 199 -4.48 -8.23 15.94
N LEU A 200 -3.98 -7.31 15.11
CA LEU A 200 -4.60 -6.95 13.82
C LEU A 200 -3.68 -7.31 12.66
N HIS A 201 -4.07 -8.29 11.85
CA HIS A 201 -3.38 -8.63 10.62
C HIS A 201 -3.80 -7.68 9.49
N CYS A 202 -2.86 -6.92 8.94
CA CYS A 202 -3.13 -5.93 7.89
C CYS A 202 -1.97 -5.85 6.89
N ASP A 203 -2.15 -5.13 5.79
CA ASP A 203 -1.17 -4.99 4.70
C ASP A 203 0.04 -4.07 5.02
N GLY A 204 0.06 -3.50 6.22
CA GLY A 204 1.07 -2.52 6.66
C GLY A 204 0.75 -1.08 6.28
N TYR A 205 -0.48 -0.77 5.85
CA TYR A 205 -0.91 0.60 5.62
C TYR A 205 -0.79 1.45 6.89
N VAL A 206 -0.18 2.64 6.74
CA VAL A 206 0.10 3.55 7.86
C VAL A 206 -1.17 4.02 8.59
N GLY A 207 -2.34 3.98 7.95
CA GLY A 207 -3.60 4.33 8.59
C GLY A 207 -3.92 3.46 9.80
N TYR A 208 -3.55 2.18 9.79
CA TYR A 208 -3.76 1.28 10.94
C TYR A 208 -2.93 1.66 12.17
N LYS A 209 -1.85 2.46 12.02
CA LYS A 209 -1.05 2.96 13.15
C LYS A 209 -1.82 3.95 14.04
N LYS A 210 -3.00 4.42 13.63
CA LYS A 210 -3.90 5.24 14.47
C LYS A 210 -4.61 4.43 15.57
N LEU A 211 -4.62 3.10 15.46
CA LEU A 211 -5.13 2.21 16.50
C LEU A 211 -4.16 2.20 17.68
N GLN A 212 -4.70 2.32 18.89
CA GLN A 212 -3.91 2.28 20.13
C GLN A 212 -4.05 0.90 20.76
N ASN A 213 -3.01 0.44 21.46
CA ASN A 213 -3.00 -0.82 22.21
C ASN A 213 -3.26 -2.09 21.36
N VAL A 214 -2.96 -2.03 20.06
CA VAL A 214 -3.09 -3.16 19.13
C VAL A 214 -1.73 -3.48 18.54
N THR A 215 -1.40 -4.77 18.48
CA THR A 215 -0.21 -5.25 17.77
C THR A 215 -0.55 -5.46 16.30
N LEU A 216 0.07 -4.67 15.42
CA LEU A 216 -0.12 -4.80 13.98
C LEU A 216 0.75 -5.93 13.41
N CYS A 217 0.10 -6.94 12.83
CA CYS A 217 0.74 -8.07 12.17
C CYS A 217 0.77 -7.83 10.65
N GLY A 218 1.96 -7.73 10.07
CA GLY A 218 2.12 -7.48 8.64
C GLY A 218 1.76 -8.68 7.76
N CYS A 219 0.99 -8.45 6.70
CA CYS A 219 0.55 -9.48 5.79
C CYS A 219 1.63 -9.89 4.78
N LEU A 220 2.15 -11.12 4.93
CA LEU A 220 3.15 -11.68 4.02
C LEU A 220 2.63 -11.86 2.59
N VAL A 221 1.32 -12.05 2.39
CA VAL A 221 0.73 -12.12 1.05
C VAL A 221 0.83 -10.77 0.34
N HIS A 222 0.57 -9.67 1.06
CA HIS A 222 0.74 -8.32 0.54
C HIS A 222 2.21 -8.00 0.26
N ALA A 223 3.12 -8.38 1.17
CA ALA A 223 4.56 -8.23 0.95
C ALA A 223 5.02 -8.99 -0.31
N LYS A 224 4.63 -10.26 -0.47
CA LYS A 224 4.94 -11.06 -1.66
C LYS A 224 4.41 -10.43 -2.94
N ARG A 225 3.18 -9.91 -2.94
CA ARG A 225 2.58 -9.25 -4.11
C ARG A 225 3.46 -8.09 -4.58
N LYS A 226 3.95 -7.26 -3.65
CA LYS A 226 4.85 -6.13 -3.96
C LYS A 226 6.14 -6.58 -4.64
N PHE A 227 6.79 -7.63 -4.13
CA PHE A 227 7.96 -8.23 -4.78
C PHE A 227 7.65 -8.75 -6.19
N HIS A 228 6.54 -9.47 -6.35
CA HIS A 228 6.13 -10.00 -7.64
C HIS A 228 5.83 -8.89 -8.66
N ASP A 229 5.18 -7.82 -8.23
CA ASP A 229 4.85 -6.68 -9.10
C ASP A 229 6.12 -5.92 -9.52
N ALA A 230 7.10 -5.73 -8.62
CA ALA A 230 8.41 -5.18 -8.97
C ALA A 230 9.15 -6.05 -10.01
N TRP A 231 9.11 -7.39 -9.85
CA TRP A 231 9.68 -8.32 -10.81
C TRP A 231 8.93 -8.35 -12.16
N LYS A 232 7.60 -8.10 -12.16
CA LYS A 232 6.85 -7.96 -13.42
C LYS A 232 7.27 -6.75 -14.22
N VAL A 233 7.59 -5.64 -13.56
CA VAL A 233 8.07 -4.42 -14.20
C VAL A 233 9.47 -4.62 -14.77
N SER A 234 10.36 -5.29 -14.03
CA SER A 234 11.71 -5.62 -14.51
C SER A 234 12.08 -7.06 -14.19
N LYS A 235 12.12 -7.90 -15.23
CA LYS A 235 12.47 -9.33 -15.10
C LYS A 235 13.92 -9.57 -14.65
N ALA A 236 14.79 -8.59 -14.87
CA ALA A 236 16.18 -8.60 -14.42
C ALA A 236 16.32 -8.18 -12.94
N ASN A 237 15.23 -7.80 -12.26
CA ASN A 237 15.27 -7.47 -10.84
C ASN A 237 15.36 -8.76 -9.99
N GLU A 238 16.59 -9.24 -9.83
CA GLU A 238 16.89 -10.44 -9.03
C GLU A 238 16.54 -10.24 -7.55
N ALA A 239 16.73 -9.04 -7.00
CA ALA A 239 16.37 -8.73 -5.62
C ALA A 239 14.87 -8.94 -5.37
N ALA A 240 14.03 -8.46 -6.29
CA ALA A 240 12.59 -8.68 -6.19
C ALA A 240 12.23 -10.17 -6.21
N LYS A 241 12.90 -10.96 -7.06
CA LYS A 241 12.65 -12.40 -7.12
C LYS A 241 13.11 -13.12 -5.85
N THR A 242 14.29 -12.78 -5.34
CA THR A 242 14.83 -13.34 -4.10
C THR A 242 13.91 -13.06 -2.90
N GLY A 243 13.42 -11.82 -2.76
CA GLY A 243 12.46 -11.47 -1.71
C GLY A 243 11.15 -12.26 -1.81
N GLU A 244 10.63 -12.44 -3.03
CA GLU A 244 9.46 -13.30 -3.25
C GLU A 244 9.74 -14.75 -2.82
N THR A 245 10.92 -15.29 -3.14
CA THR A 245 11.32 -16.66 -2.81
C THR A 245 11.42 -16.89 -1.30
N TYR A 246 11.94 -15.95 -0.51
CA TYR A 246 11.95 -16.06 0.95
C TYR A 246 10.54 -16.24 1.51
N ILE A 247 9.58 -15.43 1.06
CA ILE A 247 8.19 -15.54 1.52
C ILE A 247 7.55 -16.85 1.04
N GLN A 248 7.86 -17.30 -0.17
CA GLN A 248 7.39 -18.61 -0.65
C GLN A 248 7.92 -19.78 0.20
N LYS A 249 9.16 -19.71 0.70
CA LYS A 249 9.69 -20.72 1.63
C LYS A 249 8.89 -20.76 2.93
N LEU A 250 8.51 -19.60 3.48
CA LEU A 250 7.64 -19.54 4.66
C LEU A 250 6.28 -20.19 4.40
N PHE A 251 5.65 -19.90 3.26
CA PHE A 251 4.37 -20.52 2.88
C PHE A 251 4.48 -22.03 2.65
N ALA A 252 5.62 -22.51 2.16
CA ALA A 252 5.87 -23.95 2.03
C ALA A 252 5.90 -24.66 3.38
N ILE A 253 6.46 -24.02 4.43
CA ILE A 253 6.44 -24.55 5.80
C ILE A 253 5.00 -24.62 6.31
N GLU A 254 4.22 -23.55 6.15
CA GLU A 254 2.82 -23.54 6.60
C GLU A 254 1.98 -24.59 5.87
N THR A 255 2.15 -24.71 4.54
CA THR A 255 1.48 -25.74 3.74
C THR A 255 1.85 -27.15 4.21
N ARG A 256 3.09 -27.36 4.62
CA ARG A 256 3.54 -28.65 5.16
C ARG A 256 2.94 -28.91 6.54
N ALA A 257 2.82 -27.89 7.38
CA ALA A 257 2.15 -28.01 8.69
C ALA A 257 0.68 -28.38 8.52
N ASP A 258 -0.02 -27.75 7.57
CA ASP A 258 -1.43 -28.05 7.25
C ASP A 258 -1.60 -29.49 6.77
N LYS A 259 -0.74 -29.95 5.83
CA LYS A 259 -0.77 -31.33 5.31
C LYS A 259 -0.49 -32.40 6.37
N LEU A 260 0.24 -32.04 7.42
CA LEU A 260 0.55 -32.93 8.55
C LEU A 260 -0.46 -32.79 9.68
N GLU A 261 -1.48 -31.93 9.53
CA GLU A 261 -2.51 -31.63 10.53
C GLU A 261 -1.89 -31.36 11.91
N LEU A 262 -0.82 -30.56 11.94
CA LEU A 262 -0.11 -30.27 13.18
C LEU A 262 -1.01 -29.48 14.13
N THR A 263 -0.99 -29.87 15.42
CA THR A 263 -1.55 -29.07 16.50
C THR A 263 -0.83 -27.73 16.61
N ASP A 264 -1.49 -26.74 17.23
CA ASP A 264 -0.94 -25.38 17.38
C ASP A 264 0.44 -25.37 18.04
N ASP A 265 0.64 -26.16 19.09
CA ASP A 265 1.95 -26.28 19.78
C ASP A 265 3.05 -26.83 18.85
N LYS A 266 2.75 -27.86 18.07
CA LYS A 266 3.70 -28.45 17.12
C LYS A 266 3.98 -27.50 15.97
N ARG A 267 2.97 -26.75 15.53
CA ARG A 267 3.10 -25.71 14.51
C ARG A 267 3.99 -24.57 15.01
N LEU A 268 3.83 -24.15 16.27
CA LEU A 268 4.69 -23.16 16.90
C LEU A 268 6.15 -23.63 16.97
N GLN A 269 6.40 -24.88 17.41
CA GLN A 269 7.75 -25.46 17.43
C GLN A 269 8.37 -25.51 16.03
N LEU A 270 7.57 -25.85 15.01
CA LEU A 270 8.01 -25.86 13.62
C LEU A 270 8.44 -24.46 13.15
N ARG A 271 7.63 -23.44 13.46
CA ARG A 271 7.93 -22.03 13.13
C ARG A 271 9.21 -21.55 13.82
N GLN A 272 9.37 -21.84 15.11
CA GLN A 272 10.57 -21.49 15.87
C GLN A 272 11.83 -22.16 15.30
N LYS A 273 11.74 -23.40 14.83
CA LYS A 273 12.88 -24.16 14.32
C LYS A 273 13.27 -23.78 12.88
N GLU A 274 12.28 -23.55 12.02
CA GLU A 274 12.49 -23.40 10.57
C GLU A 274 12.13 -22.01 10.05
N SER A 275 10.94 -21.50 10.37
CA SER A 275 10.49 -20.20 9.86
C SER A 275 11.33 -19.05 10.43
N GLN A 276 11.75 -19.13 11.70
CA GLN A 276 12.63 -18.13 12.32
C GLN A 276 13.92 -17.95 11.53
N LYS A 277 14.59 -19.06 11.18
CA LYS A 277 15.84 -19.02 10.40
C LYS A 277 15.68 -18.32 9.06
N ILE A 278 14.57 -18.63 8.37
CA ILE A 278 14.26 -18.01 7.07
C ILE A 278 13.98 -16.52 7.23
N LEU A 279 13.30 -16.12 8.31
CA LEU A 279 13.04 -14.73 8.61
C LEU A 279 14.33 -13.98 8.95
N ASP A 280 15.21 -14.55 9.76
CA ASP A 280 16.50 -13.96 10.09
C ASP A 280 17.34 -13.76 8.82
N GLU A 281 17.46 -14.78 7.97
CA GLU A 281 18.13 -14.67 6.67
C GLU A 281 17.49 -13.61 5.77
N PHE A 282 16.15 -13.53 5.75
CA PHE A 282 15.42 -12.56 4.95
C PHE A 282 15.65 -11.12 5.43
N TYR A 283 15.69 -10.88 6.74
CA TYR A 283 15.97 -9.57 7.32
C TYR A 283 17.42 -9.14 7.07
N GLU A 284 18.38 -10.03 7.31
CA GLU A 284 19.79 -9.76 7.02
C GLU A 284 20.02 -9.44 5.54
N TRP A 285 19.42 -10.23 4.65
CA TRP A 285 19.45 -9.96 3.21
C TRP A 285 18.84 -8.60 2.86
N GLY A 286 17.69 -8.26 3.44
CA GLY A 286 17.01 -6.98 3.20
C GLY A 286 17.84 -5.78 3.66
N ILE A 287 18.48 -5.88 4.84
CA ILE A 287 19.42 -4.86 5.35
C ILE A 287 20.61 -4.72 4.39
N GLY A 288 21.17 -5.84 3.93
CA GLY A 288 22.27 -5.85 2.98
C GLY A 288 21.95 -5.12 1.67
N ILE A 289 20.70 -5.17 1.19
CA ILE A 289 20.28 -4.39 0.02
C ILE A 289 20.21 -2.90 0.34
N LEU A 290 19.62 -2.53 1.47
CA LEU A 290 19.45 -1.13 1.86
C LEU A 290 20.78 -0.41 2.09
N VAL A 291 21.81 -1.12 2.56
CA VAL A 291 23.15 -0.56 2.79
C VAL A 291 23.96 -0.43 1.49
N ASN A 292 23.62 -1.20 0.45
CA ASN A 292 24.33 -1.21 -0.84
C ASN A 292 23.62 -0.41 -1.95
N LEU A 293 22.52 0.28 -1.64
CA LEU A 293 21.82 1.23 -2.50
C LEU A 293 22.32 2.66 -2.22
#